data_AF-A0A941TH19-F1
#
_entry.id   AF-A0A941TH19-F1
#
_cell.length_a   1.000
_cell.length_b   1.000
_cell.length_c   1.000
_cell.angle_alpha   90.00
_cell.angle_beta   90.00
_cell.angle_gamma   90.00
#
_symmetry.space_group_name_H-M   'P 1'
#
loop_
_entity.id
_entity.type
_entity.pdbx_description
1 polymer ?
#
loop_
_entity_poly.entity_id
_entity_poly.type
_entity_poly.pdbx_seq_one_letter_code
_entity_poly.pdbx_strand_id
1 'polypeptide(L)'
;MTMPFVNPRLVALLLAVISAAAMLYVGLYQSRAVNRLWCPILEGSCQAVADASFARPFGIPDGYIGTALYFLIGLLLLGPVESLWIWIPLLVLSALAAVANALGVFDMIKLGSFCVYCLATTLASPFLLWSVWSLRS
;
A
#
# COMPACT_ATOMS: atom_id res chain seq x y z
N MET A 1 -21.59 17.56 8.23
CA MET A 1 -21.39 17.40 6.77
C MET A 1 -21.47 15.91 6.46
N THR A 2 -22.67 15.40 6.18
CA THR A 2 -22.89 14.00 5.80
C THR A 2 -22.56 13.86 4.32
N MET A 3 -21.36 13.37 3.99
CA MET A 3 -21.05 13.01 2.61
C MET A 3 -21.99 11.87 2.16
N PRO A 4 -22.55 11.93 0.95
CA PRO A 4 -23.52 10.96 0.48
C PRO A 4 -22.85 9.59 0.29
N PHE A 5 -23.48 8.53 0.80
CA PHE A 5 -23.43 7.14 0.28
C PHE A 5 -22.06 6.52 -0.07
N VAL A 6 -20.96 6.89 0.60
CA VAL A 6 -19.68 6.24 0.35
C VAL A 6 -19.68 4.88 1.06
N ASN A 7 -19.88 3.79 0.31
CA ASN A 7 -19.78 2.44 0.86
C ASN A 7 -18.33 2.19 1.33
N PRO A 8 -18.08 2.09 2.65
CA PRO A 8 -16.72 1.98 3.19
C PRO A 8 -16.00 0.73 2.70
N ARG A 9 -16.74 -0.36 2.45
CA ARG A 9 -16.18 -1.61 1.91
C ARG A 9 -15.69 -1.42 0.48
N LEU A 10 -16.45 -0.72 -0.35
CA LEU A 10 -16.06 -0.43 -1.72
C LEU A 10 -14.83 0.49 -1.75
N VAL A 11 -14.78 1.51 -0.90
CA VAL A 11 -13.60 2.38 -0.79
C VAL A 11 -12.38 1.59 -0.34
N ALA A 12 -12.50 0.79 0.71
CA ALA A 12 -11.40 -0.06 1.19
C ALA A 12 -10.92 -1.00 0.08
N LEU A 13 -11.84 -1.60 -0.68
CA LEU A 13 -11.49 -2.50 -1.79
C LEU A 13 -10.74 -1.77 -2.91
N LEU A 14 -11.23 -0.59 -3.32
CA LEU A 14 -10.57 0.22 -4.35
C LEU A 14 -9.17 0.66 -3.90
N LEU A 15 -9.03 1.13 -2.66
CA LEU A 15 -7.73 1.50 -2.09
C LEU A 15 -6.77 0.31 -2.03
N ALA A 16 -7.26 -0.87 -1.63
CA ALA A 16 -6.46 -2.08 -1.59
C ALA A 16 -6.01 -2.52 -2.99
N VAL A 17 -6.91 -2.52 -3.99
CA VAL A 17 -6.60 -2.91 -5.37
C VAL A 17 -5.60 -1.94 -6.01
N ILE A 18 -5.82 -0.62 -5.87
CA ILE A 18 -4.92 0.39 -6.41
C ILE A 18 -3.53 0.28 -5.76
N SER A 19 -3.49 0.11 -4.43
CA SER A 19 -2.23 -0.03 -3.70
C SER A 19 -1.50 -1.33 -4.05
N ALA A 20 -2.22 -2.44 -4.22
CA ALA A 20 -1.65 -3.69 -4.67
C ALA A 20 -1.05 -3.56 -6.08
N ALA A 21 -1.76 -2.91 -7.01
CA ALA A 21 -1.26 -2.68 -8.36
C ALA A 21 -0.02 -1.78 -8.38
N ALA A 22 -0.01 -0.71 -7.58
CA ALA A 22 1.13 0.19 -7.45
C ALA A 22 2.37 -0.54 -6.91
N MET A 23 2.19 -1.32 -5.84
CA MET A 23 3.29 -2.10 -5.24
C MET A 23 3.76 -3.23 -6.15
N LEU A 24 2.84 -3.85 -6.91
CA LEU A 24 3.20 -4.89 -7.87
C LEU A 24 4.06 -4.31 -8.98
N TYR A 25 3.70 -3.13 -9.49
CA TYR A 25 4.50 -2.44 -10.49
C TYR A 25 5.92 -2.12 -9.98
N VAL A 26 6.05 -1.69 -8.72
CA VAL A 26 7.37 -1.49 -8.08
C VAL A 26 8.13 -2.81 -7.92
N GLY A 27 7.49 -3.88 -7.46
CA GLY A 27 8.11 -5.21 -7.31
C GLY A 27 8.58 -5.80 -8.65
N LEU A 28 7.79 -5.62 -9.71
CA LEU A 28 8.17 -6.01 -11.08
C LEU A 28 9.41 -5.24 -11.56
N TYR A 29 9.55 -3.96 -11.23
CA TYR A 29 10.79 -3.22 -11.49
C TYR A 29 11.97 -3.78 -10.68
N GLN A 30 11.78 -4.02 -9.39
CA GLN A 30 12.84 -4.52 -8.49
C GLN A 30 13.36 -5.89 -8.87
N SER A 31 12.52 -6.73 -9.49
CA SER A 31 12.90 -8.03 -10.06
C SER A 31 13.42 -7.95 -11.50
N ARG A 32 13.55 -6.74 -12.07
CA ARG A 32 13.96 -6.48 -13.45
C ARG A 32 13.01 -7.07 -14.51
N ALA A 33 11.78 -7.41 -14.15
CA ALA A 33 10.73 -7.74 -15.11
C ALA A 33 10.25 -6.49 -15.87
N VAL A 34 10.35 -5.32 -15.24
CA VAL A 34 10.14 -4.00 -15.86
C VAL A 34 11.44 -3.20 -15.78
N ASN A 35 11.88 -2.62 -16.89
CA ASN A 35 13.18 -1.94 -16.96
C ASN A 35 13.16 -0.50 -16.41
N ARG A 36 11.99 0.14 -16.35
CA ARG A 36 11.88 1.54 -15.95
C ARG A 36 10.56 1.80 -15.24
N LEU A 37 10.63 2.42 -14.06
CA LEU A 37 9.47 2.99 -13.40
C LEU A 37 9.04 4.29 -14.09
N TRP A 38 7.75 4.42 -14.37
CA TRP A 38 7.18 5.67 -14.85
C TRP A 38 7.00 6.66 -13.71
N CYS A 39 7.86 7.68 -13.66
CA CYS A 39 7.80 8.71 -12.62
C CYS A 39 7.80 10.11 -13.24
N PRO A 40 6.61 10.62 -13.62
CA PRO A 40 6.49 11.87 -14.36
C PRO A 40 6.75 13.13 -13.49
N ILE A 41 6.57 13.03 -12.17
CA ILE A 41 6.72 14.19 -11.25
C ILE A 41 8.13 14.27 -10.66
N LEU A 42 8.80 13.14 -10.52
CA LEU A 42 10.08 12.98 -9.82
C LEU A 42 11.01 12.12 -10.69
N GLU A 43 11.46 12.67 -11.82
CA GLU A 43 12.23 11.93 -12.82
C GLU A 43 13.46 11.24 -12.18
N GLY A 44 13.60 9.93 -12.41
CA GLY A 44 14.72 9.12 -11.88
C GLY A 44 14.69 8.81 -10.38
N SER A 45 13.88 9.53 -9.60
CA SER A 45 13.87 9.42 -8.13
C SER A 45 13.23 8.12 -7.63
N CYS A 46 12.20 7.63 -8.34
CA CYS A 46 11.57 6.36 -8.00
C CYS A 46 12.50 5.16 -8.19
N GLN A 47 13.36 5.19 -9.22
CA GLN A 47 14.38 4.17 -9.42
C GLN A 47 15.39 4.18 -8.27
N ALA A 48 15.85 5.37 -7.88
CA ALA A 48 16.77 5.52 -6.74
C ALA A 48 16.18 4.94 -5.44
N VAL A 49 14.89 5.17 -5.17
CA VAL A 49 14.19 4.57 -4.03
C VAL A 49 14.07 3.05 -4.19
N ALA A 50 13.62 2.56 -5.35
CA ALA A 50 13.36 1.15 -5.56
C ALA A 50 14.63 0.28 -5.59
N ASP A 51 15.77 0.85 -5.97
CA ASP A 51 17.08 0.19 -5.96
C ASP A 51 17.81 0.34 -4.60
N ALA A 52 17.26 1.11 -3.65
CA ALA A 52 17.87 1.29 -2.33
C ALA A 52 17.82 0.00 -1.47
N SER A 53 18.77 -0.13 -0.54
CA SER A 53 18.86 -1.33 0.32
C SER A 53 17.64 -1.55 1.19
N PHE A 54 16.98 -0.48 1.66
CA PHE A 54 15.76 -0.58 2.47
C PHE A 54 14.55 -1.08 1.67
N ALA A 55 14.56 -0.94 0.34
CA ALA A 55 13.50 -1.43 -0.54
C ALA A 55 13.57 -2.96 -0.75
N ARG A 56 14.53 -3.63 -0.12
CA ARG A 56 14.66 -5.10 -0.12
C ARG A 56 14.83 -5.66 1.29
N PRO A 57 13.83 -5.52 2.18
CA PRO A 57 13.90 -6.11 3.50
C PRO A 57 14.07 -7.64 3.39
N PHE A 58 15.06 -8.18 4.10
CA PHE A 58 15.45 -9.59 4.04
C PHE A 58 15.82 -10.10 2.63
N GLY A 59 16.19 -9.20 1.71
CA GLY A 59 16.51 -9.52 0.33
C GLY A 59 15.30 -9.69 -0.59
N ILE A 60 14.07 -9.53 -0.07
CA ILE A 60 12.83 -9.64 -0.85
C ILE A 60 12.40 -8.24 -1.29
N PRO A 61 12.05 -8.02 -2.58
CA PRO A 61 11.47 -6.77 -3.05
C PRO A 61 10.26 -6.34 -2.19
N ASP A 62 10.36 -5.16 -1.57
CA ASP A 62 9.29 -4.61 -0.72
C ASP A 62 7.99 -4.40 -1.50
N GLY A 63 8.08 -4.12 -2.81
CA GLY A 63 6.93 -4.05 -3.71
C GLY A 63 6.14 -5.35 -3.73
N TYR A 64 6.77 -6.53 -3.70
CA TYR A 64 6.04 -7.79 -3.62
C TYR A 64 5.43 -8.05 -2.25
N ILE A 65 6.11 -7.65 -1.18
CA ILE A 65 5.57 -7.73 0.19
C ILE A 65 4.32 -6.85 0.30
N GLY A 66 4.41 -5.60 -0.17
CA GLY A 66 3.28 -4.68 -0.21
C GLY A 66 2.14 -5.21 -1.07
N THR A 67 2.44 -5.79 -2.23
CA THR A 67 1.44 -6.42 -3.10
C THR A 67 0.68 -7.52 -2.37
N ALA A 68 1.41 -8.45 -1.73
CA ALA A 68 0.80 -9.56 -0.99
C ALA A 68 -0.07 -9.05 0.16
N LEU A 69 0.41 -8.04 0.89
CA LEU A 69 -0.33 -7.41 1.99
C LEU A 69 -1.66 -6.81 1.51
N TYR A 70 -1.62 -5.95 0.49
CA TYR A 70 -2.84 -5.31 -0.03
C TYR A 70 -3.77 -6.30 -0.75
N PHE A 71 -3.22 -7.31 -1.41
CA PHE A 71 -4.01 -8.38 -2.01
C PHE A 71 -4.77 -9.18 -0.94
N LEU A 72 -4.10 -9.55 0.16
CA LEU A 72 -4.72 -10.26 1.28
C LEU A 72 -5.82 -9.42 1.94
N ILE A 73 -5.57 -8.12 2.13
CA ILE A 73 -6.59 -7.16 2.59
C ILE A 73 -7.79 -7.17 1.64
N GLY A 74 -7.55 -7.11 0.32
CA GLY A 74 -8.59 -7.19 -0.71
C GLY A 74 -9.41 -8.48 -0.62
N LEU A 75 -8.76 -9.63 -0.44
CA LEU A 75 -9.46 -10.92 -0.29
C LEU A 75 -10.31 -10.97 0.99
N LEU A 76 -9.79 -10.49 2.12
CA LEU A 76 -10.53 -10.43 3.37
C LEU A 76 -11.75 -9.51 3.26
N LEU A 77 -11.63 -8.41 2.51
CA LEU A 77 -12.74 -7.52 2.19
C LEU A 77 -13.82 -8.16 1.31
N LEU A 78 -13.57 -9.28 0.63
CA LEU A 78 -14.58 -10.04 -0.10
C LEU A 78 -15.32 -11.05 0.80
N GLY A 79 -14.75 -11.39 1.96
CA GLY A 79 -15.35 -12.30 2.94
C GLY A 79 -16.45 -11.68 3.81
N PRO A 80 -16.97 -12.42 4.80
CA PRO A 80 -17.93 -11.93 5.79
C PRO A 80 -17.27 -11.03 6.83
N VAL A 81 -17.10 -9.75 6.49
CA VAL A 81 -16.47 -8.71 7.32
C VAL A 81 -17.19 -8.43 8.64
N GLU A 82 -18.42 -8.90 8.79
CA GLU A 82 -19.23 -8.83 10.01
C GLU A 82 -18.67 -9.77 11.10
N SER A 83 -18.00 -10.85 10.69
CA SER A 83 -17.30 -11.78 11.58
C SER A 83 -16.07 -11.11 12.18
N LEU A 84 -15.97 -11.14 13.52
CA LEU A 84 -14.79 -10.63 14.25
C LEU A 84 -13.49 -11.27 13.78
N TRP A 85 -13.54 -12.55 13.40
CA TRP A 85 -12.40 -13.31 12.91
C TRP A 85 -11.83 -12.83 11.59
N ILE A 86 -12.61 -12.07 10.81
CA ILE A 86 -12.15 -11.45 9.56
C ILE A 86 -11.84 -9.98 9.80
N TRP A 87 -12.70 -9.29 10.54
CA TRP A 87 -12.53 -7.86 10.80
C TRP A 87 -11.26 -7.54 11.59
N ILE A 88 -10.91 -8.33 12.62
CA ILE A 88 -9.70 -8.10 13.41
C ILE A 88 -8.43 -8.25 12.56
N PRO A 89 -8.19 -9.36 11.83
CA PRO A 89 -7.06 -9.45 10.92
C PRO A 89 -7.04 -8.35 9.87
N LEU A 90 -8.19 -8.01 9.29
CA LEU A 90 -8.29 -6.93 8.30
C LEU A 90 -7.83 -5.58 8.88
N LEU A 91 -8.24 -5.27 10.11
CA LEU A 91 -7.83 -4.06 10.82
C LEU A 91 -6.33 -4.07 11.12
N VAL A 92 -5.81 -5.18 11.64
CA VAL A 92 -4.38 -5.34 11.94
C VAL A 92 -3.54 -5.20 10.67
N LEU A 93 -3.91 -5.86 9.57
CA LEU A 93 -3.19 -5.76 8.30
C LEU A 93 -3.23 -4.35 7.72
N SER A 94 -4.37 -3.66 7.84
CA SER A 94 -4.49 -2.26 7.39
C SER A 94 -3.63 -1.31 8.23
N ALA A 95 -3.55 -1.55 9.55
CA ALA A 95 -2.67 -0.78 10.44
C ALA A 95 -1.19 -1.05 10.14
N LEU A 96 -0.82 -2.32 9.92
CA LEU A 96 0.53 -2.69 9.51
C LEU A 96 0.92 -2.06 8.17
N ALA A 97 0.00 -2.02 7.21
CA ALA A 97 0.20 -1.30 5.96
C ALA A 97 0.50 0.18 6.23
N ALA A 98 -0.32 0.86 7.03
CA ALA A 98 -0.11 2.27 7.36
C ALA A 98 1.26 2.53 8.00
N VAL A 99 1.66 1.71 8.97
CA VAL A 99 2.98 1.80 9.61
C VAL A 99 4.11 1.55 8.60
N ALA A 100 4.01 0.49 7.79
CA ALA A 100 5.04 0.14 6.80
C ALA A 100 5.25 1.26 5.77
N ASN A 101 4.17 1.83 5.23
CA ASN A 101 4.29 2.94 4.27
C ASN A 101 4.82 4.23 4.93
N ALA A 102 4.51 4.48 6.21
CA ALA A 102 5.07 5.62 6.93
C ALA A 102 6.57 5.47 7.17
N LEU A 103 7.02 4.27 7.54
CA LEU A 103 8.44 3.94 7.66
C LEU A 103 9.16 4.08 6.31
N GLY A 104 8.55 3.61 5.21
CA GLY A 104 9.08 3.79 3.86
C GLY A 104 9.29 5.26 3.49
N VAL A 105 8.36 6.15 3.87
CA VAL A 105 8.53 7.60 3.69
C VAL A 105 9.67 8.16 4.53
N PHE A 106 9.81 7.72 5.77
CA PHE A 106 10.90 8.15 6.62
C PHE A 106 12.27 7.78 6.04
N ASP A 107 12.41 6.59 5.47
CA ASP A 107 13.65 6.18 4.81
C ASP A 107 13.89 6.88 3.47
N MET A 108 12.83 7.18 2.71
CA MET A 108 12.90 8.05 1.53
C MET A 108 13.39 9.47 1.86
N ILE A 109 12.92 10.06 2.97
CA ILE A 109 13.38 11.38 3.43
C ILE A 109 14.88 11.36 3.72
N LYS A 110 15.40 10.32 4.37
CA LYS A 110 16.85 10.18 4.61
C LYS A 110 17.64 9.98 3.33
N LEU A 111 17.09 9.25 2.37
CA LEU A 111 17.70 9.05 1.05
C LEU A 111 17.71 10.33 0.21
N GLY A 112 16.79 11.26 0.46
CA GLY A 112 16.61 12.49 -0.32
C GLY A 112 15.95 12.25 -1.69
N SER A 113 15.32 11.09 -1.87
CA SER A 113 14.62 10.69 -3.10
C SER A 113 13.25 10.15 -2.77
N PHE A 114 12.28 10.38 -3.65
CA PHE A 114 10.88 10.08 -3.42
C PHE A 114 10.30 9.24 -4.56
N CYS A 115 9.46 8.28 -4.19
CA CYS A 115 8.72 7.46 -5.14
C CYS A 115 7.24 7.83 -5.11
N VAL A 116 6.68 8.23 -6.25
CA VAL A 116 5.27 8.63 -6.36
C VAL A 116 4.32 7.49 -5.96
N TYR A 117 4.68 6.25 -6.29
CA TYR A 117 3.88 5.07 -5.93
C TYR A 117 3.88 4.84 -4.41
N CYS A 118 5.04 4.92 -3.77
CA CYS A 118 5.17 4.80 -2.32
C CYS A 118 4.43 5.93 -1.60
N LEU A 119 4.54 7.17 -2.07
CA LEU A 119 3.79 8.30 -1.51
C LEU A 119 2.28 8.11 -1.64
N ALA A 120 1.82 7.63 -2.80
CA ALA A 120 0.41 7.34 -3.02
C ALA A 120 -0.09 6.25 -2.07
N THR A 121 0.66 5.17 -1.86
CA THR A 121 0.27 4.11 -0.91
C THR A 121 0.35 4.58 0.55
N THR A 122 1.32 5.44 0.90
CA THR A 122 1.36 6.08 2.22
C THR A 122 0.11 6.91 2.47
N LEU A 123 -0.32 7.71 1.50
CA LEU A 123 -1.55 8.49 1.62
C LEU A 123 -2.79 7.60 1.64
N ALA A 124 -2.85 6.54 0.83
CA ALA A 124 -3.99 5.63 0.75
C ALA A 124 -4.20 4.82 2.03
N SER A 125 -3.11 4.38 2.68
CA SER A 125 -3.15 3.47 3.83
C SER A 125 -3.93 3.96 5.07
N PRO A 126 -3.87 5.24 5.52
CA PRO A 126 -4.72 5.72 6.61
C PRO A 126 -6.21 5.80 6.20
N PHE A 127 -6.53 6.14 4.94
CA PHE A 127 -7.91 6.10 4.47
C PHE A 127 -8.45 4.67 4.38
N LEU A 128 -7.60 3.72 4.01
CA LEU A 128 -7.93 2.29 4.03
C LEU A 128 -8.22 1.83 5.46
N LEU A 129 -7.33 2.15 6.41
CA LEU A 129 -7.51 1.81 7.82
C LEU A 129 -8.79 2.42 8.39
N TRP A 130 -9.06 3.70 8.11
CA TRP A 130 -10.28 4.36 8.52
C TRP A 130 -11.52 3.69 7.90
N SER A 131 -11.49 3.37 6.61
CA SER A 131 -12.60 2.70 5.93
C SER A 131 -12.89 1.32 6.53
N VAL A 132 -11.85 0.55 6.87
CA VAL A 132 -11.97 -0.75 7.54
C VAL A 132 -12.53 -0.61 8.96
N TRP A 133 -12.09 0.39 9.71
CA TRP A 133 -12.63 0.71 11.03
C TRP A 133 -14.13 1.04 10.93
N SER A 134 -14.52 1.84 9.94
CA SER A 134 -15.90 2.25 9.69
C SER A 134 -16.85 1.14 9.24
N LEU A 135 -16.35 -0.06 8.90
CA LEU A 135 -17.21 -1.21 8.60
C LEU A 135 -18.01 -1.69 9.82
N ARG A 136 -17.58 -1.33 11.03
CA ARG A 136 -18.16 -1.82 12.29
C ARG A 136 -18.42 -0.72 13.33
N SER A 137 -18.06 0.53 13.06
CA SER A 137 -18.38 1.67 13.94
C SER A 137 -19.83 2.11 13.78
#